data_AF-A0A524MD42-F1
#
_entry.id   AF-A0A524MD42-F1
#
_cell.length_a   1.000
_cell.length_b   1.000
_cell.length_c   1.000
_cell.angle_alpha   90.00
_cell.angle_beta   90.00
_cell.angle_gamma   90.00
#
_symmetry.space_group_name_H-M   'P 1'
#
loop_
_entity.id
_entity.type
_entity.pdbx_description
1 polymer ?
#
loop_
_entity_poly.entity_id
_entity_poly.type
_entity_poly.pdbx_seq_one_letter_code
_entity_poly.pdbx_strand_id
1 'polypeptide(L)'
;MSNERSPMVSDTGSTWGRPGGIINNASSVTFMEIRFRSLGKALDELRTKRVRLEEELRNGHVEQTEYASTLLKLIVETNSVTKEREDVGAKVKAIHSNKLR
;
A
#
# COMPACT_ATOMS: atom_id res chain seq x y z
N MET A 1 -31.96 51.18 -0.77
CA MET A 1 -30.77 52.01 -0.50
C MET A 1 -30.05 51.39 0.67
N SER A 2 -28.81 51.02 0.43
CA SER A 2 -27.99 50.10 1.20
C SER A 2 -27.41 50.77 2.45
N ASN A 3 -27.57 50.15 3.62
CA ASN A 3 -26.76 50.44 4.79
C ASN A 3 -25.81 49.26 5.01
N GLU A 4 -24.69 49.29 4.29
CA GLU A 4 -23.53 48.47 4.60
C GLU A 4 -22.45 49.38 5.21
N ARG A 5 -22.10 49.12 6.48
CA ARG A 5 -20.70 49.07 6.95
C ARG A 5 -20.64 48.96 8.46
N SER A 6 -20.13 47.83 8.91
CA SER A 6 -19.32 47.67 10.12
C SER A 6 -18.60 46.32 10.01
N PRO A 7 -17.53 46.08 10.75
CA PRO A 7 -16.23 46.74 10.68
C PRO A 7 -15.13 45.72 10.35
N MET A 8 -13.91 46.22 10.15
CA MET A 8 -12.69 45.42 10.09
C MET A 8 -12.64 44.38 11.21
N VAL A 9 -12.60 43.10 10.84
CA VAL A 9 -12.08 42.03 11.70
C VAL A 9 -10.75 41.60 11.11
N SER A 10 -9.68 42.14 11.69
CA SER A 10 -8.36 41.54 11.62
C SER A 10 -8.35 40.31 12.54
N ASP A 11 -8.67 39.15 11.99
CA ASP A 11 -8.38 37.88 12.66
C ASP A 11 -6.98 37.41 12.26
N THR A 12 -6.06 37.75 13.16
CA THR A 12 -4.81 37.04 13.36
C THR A 12 -5.08 35.57 13.70
N GLY A 13 -4.42 34.67 12.97
CA GLY A 13 -4.15 33.31 13.45
C GLY A 13 -5.16 32.24 13.04
N SER A 14 -5.10 31.83 11.78
CA SER A 14 -5.51 30.47 11.41
C SER A 14 -4.55 29.91 10.37
N THR A 15 -3.54 29.19 10.88
CA THR A 15 -2.54 28.39 10.16
C THR A 15 -3.17 27.13 9.54
N TRP A 16 -4.29 27.29 8.84
CA TRP A 16 -4.98 26.19 8.14
C TRP A 16 -5.31 26.54 6.68
N GLY A 17 -4.65 27.56 6.13
CA GLY A 17 -4.94 28.08 4.80
C GLY A 17 -3.70 28.32 3.93
N ARG A 18 -2.86 27.30 3.76
CA ARG A 18 -1.97 27.23 2.58
C ARG A 18 -1.97 25.81 2.00
N PRO A 19 -2.91 25.46 1.12
CA PRO A 19 -2.69 24.41 0.13
C PRO A 19 -1.78 25.00 -0.97
N GLY A 20 -0.56 25.34 -0.59
CA GLY A 20 0.40 26.04 -1.43
C GLY A 20 1.76 25.39 -1.34
N GLY A 21 1.96 24.36 -2.15
CA GLY A 21 3.27 23.77 -2.45
C GLY A 21 3.50 22.40 -1.81
N ILE A 22 3.83 21.41 -2.66
CA ILE A 22 4.32 20.06 -2.32
C ILE A 22 3.21 19.03 -2.02
N ILE A 23 2.24 18.88 -2.92
CA ILE A 23 1.36 17.69 -2.97
C ILE A 23 1.51 16.94 -4.30
N ASN A 24 2.71 16.94 -4.89
CA ASN A 24 3.01 16.19 -6.12
C ASN A 24 4.25 15.32 -5.95
N ASN A 25 4.35 14.60 -4.83
CA ASN A 25 5.29 13.50 -4.76
C ASN A 25 4.57 12.19 -4.45
N ALA A 26 3.97 11.62 -5.50
CA ALA A 26 3.78 10.18 -5.65
C ALA A 26 5.12 9.38 -5.64
N SER A 27 6.19 9.94 -5.05
CA SER A 27 7.58 9.52 -5.10
C SER A 27 8.33 9.72 -3.76
N SER A 28 7.60 9.85 -2.64
CA SER A 28 8.26 9.84 -1.32
C SER A 28 8.89 8.46 -1.07
N VAL A 29 10.21 8.42 -0.89
CA VAL A 29 11.00 7.20 -0.61
C VAL A 29 10.36 6.38 0.51
N THR A 30 9.95 7.08 1.58
CA THR A 30 9.30 6.49 2.75
C THR A 30 8.01 5.75 2.38
N PHE A 31 7.21 6.29 1.46
CA PHE A 31 5.99 5.61 1.01
C PHE A 31 6.32 4.32 0.25
N MET A 32 7.33 4.34 -0.62
CA MET A 32 7.77 3.15 -1.35
C MET A 32 8.37 2.10 -0.41
N GLU A 33 9.09 2.50 0.63
CA GLU A 33 9.60 1.60 1.66
C GLU A 33 8.48 0.97 2.49
N ILE A 34 7.47 1.75 2.89
CA ILE A 34 6.27 1.25 3.56
C ILE A 34 5.57 0.23 2.65
N ARG A 35 5.35 0.55 1.37
CA ARG A 35 4.75 -0.36 0.39
C ARG A 35 5.56 -1.65 0.22
N PHE A 36 6.89 -1.55 0.13
CA PHE A 36 7.76 -2.72 0.01
C PHE A 36 7.62 -3.66 1.23
N ARG A 37 7.56 -3.08 2.43
CA ARG A 37 7.35 -3.83 3.68
C ARG A 37 5.94 -4.44 3.75
N SER A 38 4.90 -3.71 3.36
CA SER A 38 3.52 -4.20 3.38
C SER A 38 3.32 -5.34 2.40
N LEU A 39 3.91 -5.26 1.19
CA LEU A 39 3.90 -6.36 0.22
C LEU A 39 4.62 -7.61 0.76
N GLY A 40 5.69 -7.42 1.55
CA GLY A 40 6.33 -8.53 2.27
C GLY A 40 5.37 -9.24 3.23
N LYS A 41 4.63 -8.47 4.04
CA LYS A 41 3.61 -9.03 4.96
C LYS A 41 2.49 -9.75 4.21
N ALA A 42 2.02 -9.17 3.10
CA ALA A 42 1.00 -9.81 2.27
C ALA A 42 1.46 -11.18 1.73
N LEU A 43 2.73 -11.31 1.33
CA LEU A 43 3.29 -12.62 0.93
C LEU A 43 3.33 -13.62 2.08
N ASP A 44 3.64 -13.17 3.30
CA ASP A 44 3.63 -14.04 4.48
C ASP A 44 2.21 -14.51 4.82
N GLU A 45 1.22 -13.62 4.72
CA GLU A 45 -0.20 -13.99 4.88
C GLU A 45 -0.65 -15.01 3.83
N LEU A 46 -0.23 -14.85 2.56
CA LEU A 46 -0.53 -15.82 1.50
C LEU A 46 0.10 -17.18 1.76
N ARG A 47 1.32 -17.22 2.30
CA ARG A 47 1.97 -18.47 2.73
C ARG A 47 1.19 -19.13 3.86
N THR A 48 0.75 -18.37 4.87
CA THR A 48 -0.08 -18.89 5.96
C THR A 48 -1.40 -19.45 5.43
N LYS A 49 -2.08 -18.74 4.52
CA LYS A 49 -3.32 -19.24 3.88
C LYS A 49 -3.09 -20.55 3.14
N ARG A 50 -1.97 -20.67 2.43
CA ARG A 50 -1.61 -21.92 1.72
C ARG A 50 -1.40 -23.08 2.69
N VAL A 51 -0.61 -22.89 3.75
CA VAL A 51 -0.35 -23.95 4.76
C VAL A 51 -1.65 -24.39 5.40
N ARG A 52 -2.52 -23.44 5.76
CA ARG A 52 -3.84 -23.73 6.32
C ARG A 52 -4.72 -24.51 5.34
N LEU A 53 -4.72 -24.14 4.06
CA LEU A 53 -5.46 -24.88 3.02
C LEU A 53 -4.96 -26.33 2.89
N GLU A 54 -3.64 -26.54 2.97
CA GLU A 54 -3.06 -27.89 2.98
C GLU A 54 -3.47 -28.69 4.24
N GLU A 55 -3.56 -28.04 5.40
CA GLU A 55 -4.08 -28.65 6.63
C GLU A 55 -5.57 -29.01 6.53
N GLU A 56 -6.38 -28.10 6.00
CA GLU A 56 -7.82 -28.31 5.79
C GLU A 56 -8.09 -29.48 4.83
N LEU A 57 -7.29 -29.62 3.76
CA LEU A 57 -7.35 -30.80 2.89
C LEU A 57 -6.97 -32.08 3.64
N ARG A 58 -5.87 -32.08 4.40
CA ARG A 58 -5.41 -33.27 5.15
C ARG A 58 -6.43 -33.73 6.19
N ASN A 59 -7.13 -32.78 6.81
CA ASN A 59 -8.16 -33.07 7.81
C ASN A 59 -9.52 -33.42 7.17
N GLY A 60 -9.64 -33.39 5.84
CA GLY A 60 -10.88 -33.66 5.13
C GLY A 60 -11.93 -32.57 5.27
N HIS A 61 -11.55 -31.34 5.65
CA HIS A 61 -12.46 -30.20 5.74
C HIS A 61 -12.76 -29.56 4.39
N VAL A 62 -11.94 -29.86 3.36
CA VAL A 62 -12.06 -29.30 2.00
C VAL A 62 -11.92 -30.44 0.99
N GLU A 63 -12.79 -30.42 -0.02
CA GLU A 63 -12.76 -31.37 -1.13
C GLU A 63 -11.58 -31.09 -2.09
N GLN A 64 -11.08 -32.12 -2.77
CA GLN A 64 -9.93 -31.99 -3.69
C GLN A 64 -10.13 -30.94 -4.80
N THR A 65 -11.36 -30.83 -5.31
CA THR A 65 -11.70 -29.87 -6.37
C THR A 65 -11.67 -28.43 -5.85
N GLU A 66 -12.23 -28.20 -4.65
CA GLU A 66 -12.19 -26.90 -3.99
C GLU A 66 -10.76 -26.50 -3.63
N TYR A 67 -9.99 -27.45 -3.07
CA TYR A 67 -8.57 -27.28 -2.80
C TYR A 67 -7.79 -26.83 -4.03
N ALA A 68 -7.95 -27.54 -5.16
CA ALA A 68 -7.24 -27.22 -6.40
C ALA A 68 -7.58 -25.81 -6.89
N SER A 69 -8.87 -25.43 -6.84
CA SER A 69 -9.33 -24.10 -7.27
C SER A 69 -8.77 -22.98 -6.38
N THR A 70 -8.73 -23.20 -5.07
CA THR A 70 -8.26 -22.23 -4.08
C THR A 70 -6.74 -22.11 -4.14
N LEU A 71 -6.03 -23.22 -4.31
CA LEU A 71 -4.58 -23.23 -4.52
C LEU A 71 -4.19 -22.44 -5.77
N LEU A 72 -4.90 -22.61 -6.88
CA LEU A 72 -4.68 -21.85 -8.11
C LEU A 72 -4.84 -20.33 -7.88
N LYS A 73 -5.89 -19.92 -7.15
CA LYS A 73 -6.09 -18.51 -6.78
C LYS A 73 -4.92 -17.99 -5.94
N LEU A 74 -4.50 -18.73 -4.92
CA LEU A 74 -3.37 -18.36 -4.07
C LEU A 74 -2.05 -18.23 -4.86
N ILE A 75 -1.82 -19.12 -5.84
CA ILE A 75 -0.64 -19.06 -6.70
C ILE A 75 -0.65 -17.78 -7.55
N VAL A 76 -1.78 -17.48 -8.20
CA VAL A 76 -1.92 -16.27 -9.02
C VAL A 76 -1.72 -15.00 -8.18
N GLU A 77 -2.33 -14.95 -7.00
CA GLU A 77 -2.19 -13.82 -6.07
C GLU A 77 -0.73 -13.67 -5.60
N THR A 78 -0.07 -14.77 -5.23
CA THR A 78 1.34 -14.78 -4.82
C THR A 78 2.24 -14.26 -5.93
N ASN A 79 2.03 -14.68 -7.17
CA ASN A 79 2.81 -14.21 -8.33
C ASN A 79 2.62 -12.71 -8.56
N SER A 80 1.38 -12.22 -8.47
CA SER A 80 1.06 -10.80 -8.62
C SER A 80 1.76 -9.95 -7.56
N VAL A 81 1.64 -10.34 -6.28
CA VAL A 81 2.27 -9.61 -5.16
C VAL A 81 3.79 -9.67 -5.23
N THR A 82 4.35 -10.81 -5.64
CA THR A 82 5.81 -10.98 -5.80
C THR A 82 6.34 -10.01 -6.86
N LYS A 83 5.71 -9.96 -8.03
CA LYS A 83 6.08 -9.05 -9.10
C LYS A 83 6.00 -7.59 -8.67
N GLU A 84 4.91 -7.21 -8.00
CA GLU A 84 4.77 -5.85 -7.48
C GLU A 84 5.86 -5.51 -6.46
N ARG A 85 6.20 -6.45 -5.58
CA ARG A 85 7.24 -6.25 -4.58
C ARG A 85 8.63 -6.10 -5.21
N GLU A 86 8.92 -6.87 -6.26
CA GLU A 86 10.16 -6.73 -7.03
C GLU A 86 10.24 -5.37 -7.71
N ASP A 87 9.17 -4.92 -8.36
CA ASP A 87 9.09 -3.61 -9.02
C ASP A 87 9.29 -2.45 -8.02
N VAL A 88 8.62 -2.52 -6.86
CA VAL A 88 8.77 -1.53 -5.78
C VAL A 88 10.18 -1.60 -5.19
N GLY A 89 10.72 -2.79 -4.98
CA GLY A 89 12.08 -2.99 -4.48
C GLY A 89 13.14 -2.41 -5.40
N ALA A 90 13.00 -2.59 -6.71
CA ALA A 90 13.87 -2.00 -7.72
C ALA A 90 13.82 -0.46 -7.67
N LYS A 91 12.62 0.13 -7.55
CA LYS A 91 12.43 1.58 -7.41
C LYS A 91 13.07 2.12 -6.12
N VAL A 92 12.88 1.46 -4.98
CA VAL A 92 13.49 1.85 -3.70
C VAL A 92 15.03 1.81 -3.81
N LYS A 93 15.59 0.75 -4.40
CA LYS A 93 17.04 0.64 -4.62
C LYS A 93 17.58 1.76 -5.50
N ALA A 94 16.93 2.04 -6.63
CA ALA A 94 17.35 3.10 -7.55
C ALA A 94 17.34 4.48 -6.89
N ILE A 95 16.33 4.77 -6.06
CA ILE A 95 16.24 6.02 -5.30
C ILE A 95 17.41 6.14 -4.30
N HIS A 96 17.71 5.07 -3.55
CA HIS A 96 18.83 5.07 -2.60
C HIS A 96 20.18 5.22 -3.31
N SER A 97 20.39 4.54 -4.44
CA SER A 97 21.62 4.68 -5.22
C SER A 97 21.82 6.06 -5.84
N ASN A 98 20.74 6.70 -6.33
CA ASN A 98 20.82 8.07 -6.85
C ASN A 98 21.03 9.13 -5.75
N LYS A 99 20.64 8.85 -4.51
CA LYS A 99 20.86 9.74 -3.36
C LYS A 99 22.30 9.69 -2.83
N LEU A 100 23.06 8.66 -3.18
CA LEU A 100 24.47 8.45 -2.80
C LEU A 100 25.46 8.98 -3.85
N ARG A 101 24.96 9.53 -4.97
CA ARG A 101 25.75 10.20 -6.01
C ARG A 101 25.68 11.71 -5.84
#